data_AF-R5GTJ4-F1
#
_entry.id   AF-R5GTJ4-F1
#
_cell.length_a   1.000
_cell.length_b   1.000
_cell.length_c   1.000
_cell.angle_alpha   90.00
_cell.angle_beta   90.00
_cell.angle_gamma   90.00
#
_symmetry.space_group_name_H-M   'P 1'
#
loop_
_entity.id
_entity.type
_entity.pdbx_description
1 polymer ?
#
loop_
_entity_poly.entity_id
_entity_poly.type
_entity_poly.pdbx_seq_one_letter_code
_entity_poly.pdbx_strand_id
1 'polypeptide(L)'
;MGVVALMAAFVPAEVAGEMTSIGTLLAFTLVCAAVLVVRRTQPDAPRSFRTPWVPLVPVLGILTCLGLMLFLPADTWIRLVVWMLIGLDIYVGYGLKRSHLEPGVAKRRGAWLINVLGLGLAVLCVVTGFWHQQTVGWSESKLLLVIATVFAVSHFAYYTWRWFRS
;
A
#
# COMPACT_ATOMS: atom_id res chain seq x y z
N MET A 1 6.76 12.86 -27.33
CA MET A 1 7.25 13.96 -26.46
C MET A 1 6.17 15.02 -26.19
N GLY A 2 5.27 15.36 -27.13
CA GLY A 2 4.24 16.40 -26.92
C GLY A 2 3.24 16.15 -25.77
N VAL A 3 2.75 14.93 -25.58
CA VAL A 3 1.78 14.61 -24.50
C VAL A 3 2.39 14.76 -23.10
N VAL A 4 3.65 14.35 -22.93
CA VAL A 4 4.36 14.48 -21.65
C VAL A 4 4.67 15.95 -21.35
N ALA A 5 5.05 16.74 -22.37
CA ALA A 5 5.26 18.18 -22.21
C ALA A 5 3.96 18.93 -21.84
N LEU A 6 2.83 18.52 -22.42
CA LEU A 6 1.50 19.03 -22.06
C LEU A 6 1.15 18.69 -20.61
N MET A 7 1.33 17.44 -20.19
CA MET A 7 1.04 17.02 -18.82
C MET A 7 2.00 17.64 -17.79
N ALA A 8 3.27 17.84 -18.15
CA ALA A 8 4.26 18.52 -17.30
C ALA A 8 3.95 20.01 -17.08
N ALA A 9 3.18 20.64 -17.98
CA ALA A 9 2.69 22.00 -17.77
C ALA A 9 1.57 22.07 -16.72
N PHE A 10 0.82 20.99 -16.49
CA PHE A 10 -0.29 20.92 -15.53
C PHE A 10 0.09 20.24 -14.20
N VAL A 11 1.08 19.35 -14.19
CA VAL A 11 1.55 18.63 -13.01
C VAL A 11 3.02 18.95 -12.76
N PRO A 12 3.38 19.52 -11.60
CA PRO A 12 4.78 19.77 -11.26
C PRO A 12 5.59 18.47 -11.31
N ALA A 13 6.73 18.50 -11.99
CA ALA A 13 7.60 17.32 -12.14
C ALA A 13 8.08 16.77 -10.79
N GLU A 14 8.24 17.63 -9.80
CA GLU A 14 8.59 17.28 -8.42
C GLU A 14 7.54 16.37 -7.78
N VAL A 15 6.27 16.78 -7.79
CA VAL A 15 5.16 16.00 -7.22
C VAL A 15 5.01 14.66 -7.94
N ALA A 16 5.14 14.64 -9.27
CA ALA A 16 5.10 13.39 -10.04
C ALA A 16 6.28 12.46 -9.70
N GLY A 17 7.48 13.02 -9.50
CA GLY A 17 8.67 12.30 -9.09
C GLY A 17 8.53 11.68 -7.70
N GLU A 18 7.99 12.43 -6.75
CA GLU A 18 7.72 11.95 -5.39
C GLU A 18 6.69 10.81 -5.37
N MET A 19 5.58 10.96 -6.11
CA MET A 19 4.55 9.90 -6.23
C MET A 19 5.09 8.62 -6.86
N THR A 20 5.95 8.75 -7.88
CA THR A 20 6.56 7.58 -8.52
C THR A 20 7.57 6.92 -7.59
N SER A 21 8.39 7.71 -6.91
CA SER A 21 9.43 7.23 -6.00
C SER A 21 8.85 6.47 -4.81
N ILE A 22 7.78 6.97 -4.19
CA ILE A 22 7.16 6.27 -3.06
C ILE A 22 6.58 4.90 -3.50
N GLY A 23 6.00 4.82 -4.70
CA GLY A 23 5.49 3.57 -5.25
C GLY A 23 6.58 2.54 -5.52
N THR A 24 7.71 2.95 -6.09
CA THR A 24 8.83 2.04 -6.39
C THR A 24 9.54 1.58 -5.13
N LEU A 25 9.72 2.45 -4.14
CA LEU A 25 10.27 2.08 -2.82
C LEU A 25 9.39 1.07 -2.10
N LEU A 26 8.06 1.23 -2.17
CA LEU A 26 7.12 0.24 -1.62
C LEU A 26 7.27 -1.11 -2.35
N ALA A 27 7.29 -1.08 -3.68
CA ALA A 27 7.42 -2.29 -4.49
C ALA A 27 8.72 -3.05 -4.18
N PHE A 28 9.85 -2.35 -4.07
CA PHE A 28 11.12 -2.96 -3.68
C PHE A 28 11.10 -3.53 -2.26
N THR A 29 10.47 -2.82 -1.32
CA THR A 29 10.27 -3.32 0.04
C THR A 29 9.48 -4.63 0.04
N LEU A 30 8.37 -4.70 -0.71
CA LEU A 30 7.54 -5.89 -0.85
C LEU A 30 8.29 -7.03 -1.52
N VAL A 31 9.11 -6.76 -2.54
CA VAL A 31 9.95 -7.76 -3.21
C VAL A 31 10.98 -8.33 -2.25
N CYS A 32 11.69 -7.48 -1.50
CA CYS A 32 12.65 -7.95 -0.49
C CYS A 32 11.98 -8.81 0.59
N ALA A 33 10.78 -8.42 1.05
CA ALA A 33 10.00 -9.22 1.99
C ALA A 33 9.55 -10.56 1.37
N ALA A 34 9.07 -10.55 0.12
CA ALA A 34 8.65 -11.74 -0.60
C ALA A 34 9.79 -12.75 -0.78
N VAL A 35 11.03 -12.28 -1.00
CA VAL A 35 12.22 -13.15 -1.05
C VAL A 35 12.45 -13.87 0.28
N LEU A 36 12.22 -13.22 1.42
CA LEU A 36 12.32 -13.86 2.74
C LEU A 36 11.21 -14.90 2.94
N VAL A 37 9.97 -14.58 2.52
CA VAL A 37 8.82 -15.49 2.63
C VAL A 37 9.00 -16.72 1.74
N VAL A 38 9.33 -16.55 0.45
CA VAL A 38 9.46 -17.67 -0.50
C VAL A 38 10.58 -18.65 -0.11
N ARG A 39 11.61 -18.16 0.57
CA ARG A 39 12.69 -19.02 1.08
C ARG A 39 12.26 -19.87 2.27
N ARG A 40 11.24 -19.46 3.02
CA ARG A 40 10.63 -20.25 4.10
C ARG A 40 9.52 -21.16 3.58
N THR A 41 8.71 -20.69 2.63
CA THR A 41 7.53 -21.44 2.14
C THR A 41 7.85 -22.42 1.02
N GLN A 42 8.85 -22.15 0.17
CA GLN A 42 9.24 -22.99 -0.96
C GLN A 42 10.76 -23.15 -1.02
N PRO A 43 11.36 -23.91 -0.09
CA PRO A 43 12.82 -24.07 -0.02
C PRO A 43 13.40 -24.75 -1.26
N ASP A 44 12.72 -25.79 -1.76
CA ASP A 44 13.20 -26.69 -2.83
C ASP A 44 12.94 -26.20 -4.26
N ALA A 45 12.35 -25.00 -4.41
CA ALA A 45 12.10 -24.42 -5.73
C ALA A 45 13.43 -24.24 -6.50
N PRO A 46 13.52 -24.64 -7.79
CA PRO A 46 14.73 -24.47 -8.59
C PRO A 46 15.00 -22.97 -8.82
N ARG A 47 16.19 -22.51 -8.43
CA ARG A 47 16.60 -21.10 -8.53
C ARG A 47 17.89 -21.00 -9.34
N SER A 48 17.80 -20.48 -10.56
CA SER A 48 18.95 -20.24 -11.44
C SER A 48 19.92 -19.19 -10.88
N PHE A 49 19.40 -18.22 -10.11
CA PHE A 49 20.18 -17.23 -9.39
C PHE A 49 19.75 -17.18 -7.92
N ARG A 50 20.72 -17.10 -6.99
CA ARG A 50 20.48 -16.94 -5.56
C ARG A 50 21.13 -15.67 -5.07
N THR A 51 20.35 -14.81 -4.42
CA THR A 51 20.92 -13.65 -3.73
C THR A 51 21.89 -14.13 -2.64
N PRO A 52 23.14 -13.62 -2.62
CA PRO A 52 24.11 -13.98 -1.61
C PRO A 52 23.70 -13.35 -0.26
N TRP A 53 24.12 -13.96 0.86
CA TRP A 53 23.89 -13.42 2.21
C TRP A 53 22.42 -13.18 2.60
N VAL A 54 21.52 -14.10 2.25
CA VAL A 54 20.17 -14.09 2.83
C VAL A 54 20.20 -14.66 4.26
N PRO A 55 19.54 -14.01 5.25
CA PRO A 55 18.52 -12.97 5.13
C PRO A 55 19.02 -11.51 5.17
N LEU A 56 20.32 -11.29 5.33
CA LEU A 56 20.92 -9.98 5.59
C LEU A 56 20.68 -8.99 4.45
N VAL A 57 20.92 -9.39 3.19
CA VAL A 57 20.74 -8.51 2.02
C VAL A 57 19.28 -8.03 1.85
N PRO A 58 18.26 -8.93 1.86
CA PRO A 58 16.86 -8.48 1.80
C PRO A 58 16.47 -7.57 2.97
N VAL A 59 16.95 -7.83 4.19
CA VAL A 59 16.65 -7.00 5.36
C VAL A 59 17.24 -5.60 5.22
N LEU A 60 18.50 -5.49 4.80
CA LEU A 60 19.10 -4.18 4.51
C LEU A 60 18.36 -3.44 3.40
N GLY A 61 17.91 -4.16 2.35
CA GLY A 61 17.08 -3.58 1.29
C GLY A 61 15.79 -2.96 1.82
N ILE A 62 15.08 -3.69 2.70
CA ILE A 62 13.87 -3.19 3.39
C ILE A 62 14.20 -1.95 4.23
N LEU A 63 15.26 -2.00 5.03
CA LEU A 63 15.66 -0.89 5.90
C LEU A 63 16.01 0.36 5.11
N THR A 64 16.75 0.22 4.01
CA THR A 64 17.11 1.35 3.13
C THR A 64 15.87 1.91 2.44
N CYS A 65 15.00 1.07 1.87
CA CYS A 65 13.81 1.53 1.18
C CYS A 65 12.85 2.25 2.14
N LEU A 66 12.56 1.67 3.30
CA LEU A 66 11.73 2.30 4.33
C LEU A 66 12.38 3.58 4.88
N GLY A 67 13.70 3.58 5.09
CA GLY A 67 14.43 4.76 5.51
C GLY A 67 14.28 5.92 4.52
N LEU A 68 14.41 5.65 3.22
CA LEU A 68 14.18 6.66 2.17
C LEU A 68 12.73 7.13 2.12
N MET A 69 11.76 6.23 2.33
CA MET A 69 10.34 6.62 2.36
C MET A 69 10.02 7.60 3.50
N LEU A 70 10.69 7.48 4.66
CA LEU A 70 10.47 8.38 5.79
C LEU A 70 10.92 9.83 5.53
N PHE A 71 11.80 10.04 4.54
CA PHE A 71 12.23 11.39 4.15
C PHE A 71 11.29 12.06 3.14
N LEU A 72 10.28 11.36 2.61
CA LEU A 72 9.30 11.96 1.69
C LEU A 72 8.23 12.77 2.43
N PRO A 73 7.65 13.80 1.78
CA PRO A 73 6.58 14.62 2.36
C PRO A 73 5.36 13.81 2.83
N ALA A 74 4.65 14.28 3.86
CA ALA A 74 3.47 13.59 4.39
C ALA A 74 2.34 13.44 3.34
N ASP A 75 2.26 14.35 2.37
CA ASP A 75 1.34 14.29 1.23
C ASP A 75 1.47 13.01 0.40
N THR A 76 2.69 12.52 0.19
CA THR A 76 2.93 11.33 -0.66
C THR A 76 2.45 10.07 0.05
N TRP A 77 2.58 10.03 1.38
CA TRP A 77 2.14 8.94 2.23
C TRP A 77 0.61 8.80 2.22
N ILE A 78 -0.13 9.90 2.37
CA ILE A 78 -1.59 9.86 2.31
C ILE A 78 -2.06 9.34 0.95
N ARG A 79 -1.49 9.86 -0.15
CA ARG A 79 -1.85 9.43 -1.50
C ARG A 79 -1.59 7.94 -1.71
N LEU A 80 -0.47 7.42 -1.22
CA LEU A 80 -0.14 6.00 -1.28
C LEU A 80 -1.17 5.16 -0.50
N VAL A 81 -1.45 5.51 0.74
CA VAL A 81 -2.36 4.73 1.60
C VAL A 81 -3.78 4.73 1.05
N VAL A 82 -4.26 5.87 0.55
CA VAL A 82 -5.58 5.96 -0.12
C VAL A 82 -5.63 5.07 -1.36
N TRP A 83 -4.58 5.07 -2.20
CA TRP A 83 -4.52 4.19 -3.36
C TRP A 83 -4.48 2.71 -3.00
N MET A 84 -3.73 2.35 -1.96
CA MET A 84 -3.67 0.98 -1.45
C MET A 84 -5.03 0.51 -0.89
N LEU A 85 -5.78 1.42 -0.26
CA LEU A 85 -7.17 1.16 0.12
C LEU A 85 -8.02 0.88 -1.12
N ILE A 86 -8.13 1.84 -2.05
CA ILE A 86 -8.90 1.69 -3.30
C ILE A 86 -8.62 0.35 -4.00
N GLY A 87 -7.33 0.00 -4.15
CA GLY A 87 -6.91 -1.25 -4.79
C GLY A 87 -7.45 -2.49 -4.06
N LEU A 88 -7.45 -2.47 -2.73
CA LEU A 88 -8.00 -3.55 -1.92
C LEU A 88 -9.51 -3.69 -2.09
N ASP A 89 -10.27 -2.60 -2.17
CA ASP A 89 -11.73 -2.66 -2.35
C ASP A 89 -12.14 -3.15 -3.73
N ILE A 90 -11.41 -2.73 -4.76
CA ILE A 90 -11.60 -3.27 -6.11
C ILE A 90 -11.27 -4.78 -6.10
N TYR A 91 -10.18 -5.19 -5.45
CA TYR A 91 -9.82 -6.60 -5.32
C TYR A 91 -10.90 -7.39 -4.58
N VAL A 92 -11.49 -6.82 -3.53
CA VAL A 92 -12.56 -7.45 -2.77
C VAL A 92 -13.87 -7.54 -3.57
N GLY A 93 -14.26 -6.45 -4.23
CA GLY A 93 -15.54 -6.34 -4.91
C GLY A 93 -15.59 -7.15 -6.22
N TYR A 94 -14.46 -7.20 -6.92
CA TYR A 94 -14.33 -7.84 -8.23
C TYR A 94 -13.34 -9.01 -8.22
N GLY A 95 -12.12 -8.81 -7.71
CA GLY A 95 -11.04 -9.80 -7.74
C GLY A 95 -11.38 -11.13 -7.05
N LEU A 96 -11.96 -11.09 -5.85
CA LEU A 96 -12.37 -12.28 -5.10
C LEU A 96 -13.45 -13.12 -5.81
N LYS A 97 -14.31 -12.47 -6.60
CA LYS A 97 -15.37 -13.17 -7.33
C LYS A 97 -14.84 -13.87 -8.58
N ARG A 98 -13.71 -13.39 -9.12
CA ARG A 98 -13.12 -13.89 -10.38
C ARG A 98 -11.85 -14.71 -10.16
N SER A 99 -11.32 -14.75 -8.94
CA SER A 99 -10.19 -15.59 -8.56
C SER A 99 -10.60 -17.07 -8.50
N HIS A 100 -9.89 -17.92 -9.25
CA HIS A 100 -9.92 -19.38 -9.10
C HIS A 100 -9.34 -19.76 -7.73
N LEU A 101 -10.12 -19.65 -6.67
CA LEU A 101 -9.75 -20.13 -5.34
C LEU A 101 -10.14 -21.61 -5.25
N GLU A 102 -9.20 -22.48 -4.87
CA GLU A 102 -9.45 -23.89 -4.61
C GLU A 102 -10.63 -24.07 -3.63
N PRO A 103 -11.66 -24.87 -3.95
CA PRO A 103 -12.89 -24.98 -3.16
C PRO A 103 -12.76 -25.55 -1.73
N GLY A 104 -11.56 -25.86 -1.22
CA GLY A 104 -11.40 -26.71 -0.02
C GLY A 104 -10.49 -26.24 1.11
N VAL A 105 -9.51 -25.35 0.89
CA VAL A 105 -8.35 -25.30 1.81
C VAL A 105 -8.26 -24.05 2.71
N ALA A 106 -8.83 -22.88 2.38
CA ALA A 106 -8.56 -21.68 3.20
C ALA A 106 -9.59 -20.53 3.15
N LYS A 107 -10.90 -20.81 3.14
CA LYS A 107 -11.93 -19.75 3.10
C LYS A 107 -11.84 -18.75 4.29
N ARG A 108 -11.37 -19.21 5.46
CA ARG A 108 -11.32 -18.39 6.70
C ARG A 108 -10.04 -17.55 6.85
N ARG A 109 -8.86 -18.09 6.49
CA ARG A 109 -7.57 -17.40 6.71
C ARG A 109 -7.36 -16.25 5.72
N GLY A 110 -7.70 -16.45 4.44
CA GLY A 110 -7.60 -15.40 3.43
C GLY A 110 -8.58 -14.25 3.68
N ALA A 111 -9.83 -14.57 4.03
CA ALA A 111 -10.83 -13.55 4.38
C ALA A 111 -10.42 -12.75 5.62
N TRP A 112 -9.90 -13.41 6.66
CA TRP A 112 -9.42 -12.73 7.85
C TRP A 112 -8.22 -11.82 7.55
N LEU A 113 -7.24 -12.29 6.76
CA LEU A 113 -6.09 -11.48 6.35
C LEU A 113 -6.51 -10.23 5.57
N ILE A 114 -7.44 -10.36 4.62
CA ILE A 114 -7.94 -9.23 3.84
C ILE A 114 -8.63 -8.20 4.74
N ASN A 115 -9.45 -8.65 5.70
CA ASN A 115 -10.14 -7.75 6.62
C ASN A 115 -9.17 -7.07 7.59
N VAL A 116 -8.15 -7.79 8.09
CA VAL A 116 -7.11 -7.21 8.94
C VAL A 116 -6.24 -6.21 8.16
N LEU A 117 -5.86 -6.52 6.93
CA LEU A 117 -5.12 -5.59 6.06
C LEU A 117 -5.95 -4.35 5.73
N GLY A 118 -7.25 -4.50 5.44
CA GLY A 118 -8.15 -3.38 5.19
C GLY A 118 -8.30 -2.48 6.42
N LEU A 119 -8.52 -3.06 7.61
CA LEU A 119 -8.58 -2.30 8.86
C LEU A 119 -7.24 -1.63 9.20
N GLY A 120 -6.13 -2.34 9.02
CA GLY A 120 -4.79 -1.80 9.24
C GLY A 120 -4.47 -0.62 8.32
N LEU A 121 -4.80 -0.73 7.03
CA LEU A 121 -4.66 0.36 6.07
C LEU A 121 -5.59 1.53 6.36
N ALA A 122 -6.81 1.27 6.83
CA ALA A 122 -7.75 2.33 7.21
C ALA A 122 -7.25 3.12 8.44
N VAL A 123 -6.74 2.43 9.46
CA VAL A 123 -6.08 3.07 10.62
C VAL A 123 -4.85 3.84 10.17
N LEU A 124 -4.01 3.25 9.31
CA LEU A 124 -2.84 3.92 8.77
C LEU A 124 -3.21 5.20 8.00
N CYS A 125 -4.32 5.19 7.25
CA CYS A 125 -4.84 6.35 6.53
C CYS A 125 -5.15 7.50 7.50
N VAL A 126 -5.87 7.20 8.59
CA VAL A 126 -6.20 8.19 9.65
C VAL A 126 -4.93 8.72 10.32
N VAL A 127 -3.97 7.83 10.65
CA VAL A 127 -2.69 8.22 11.25
C VAL A 127 -1.90 9.13 10.31
N THR A 128 -1.80 8.80 9.02
CA THR A 128 -1.09 9.64 8.03
C THR A 128 -1.80 10.98 7.80
N GLY A 129 -3.14 11.00 7.83
CA GLY A 129 -3.92 12.24 7.78
C GLY A 129 -3.65 13.16 8.98
N PHE A 130 -3.57 12.58 10.17
CA PHE A 130 -3.23 13.32 11.39
C PHE A 130 -1.78 13.82 11.38
N TRP A 131 -0.83 12.97 10.96
CA TRP A 131 0.57 13.34 10.79
C TRP A 131 0.72 14.55 9.85
N HIS A 132 0.06 14.52 8.69
CA HIS A 132 0.06 15.64 7.75
C HIS A 132 -0.50 16.93 8.37
N GLN A 133 -1.59 16.84 9.13
CA GLN A 133 -2.17 18.00 9.80
C GLN A 133 -1.22 18.61 10.85
N GLN A 134 -0.45 17.76 11.53
CA GLN A 134 0.59 18.21 12.47
C GLN A 134 1.76 18.89 11.76
N THR A 135 2.15 18.44 10.56
CA THR A 135 3.27 19.03 9.80
C THR A 135 2.89 20.32 9.07
N VAL A 136 1.66 20.43 8.56
CA VAL A 136 1.22 21.56 7.73
C VAL A 136 0.59 22.69 8.57
N GLY A 137 0.17 22.39 9.81
CA GLY A 137 -0.43 23.36 10.71
C GLY A 137 -1.95 23.46 10.59
N TRP A 138 -2.62 23.77 11.70
CA TRP A 138 -4.07 23.66 11.82
C TRP A 138 -4.87 24.78 11.13
N SER A 139 -4.18 25.81 10.62
CA SER A 139 -4.73 26.93 9.87
C SER A 139 -4.86 26.68 8.37
N GLU A 140 -4.20 25.65 7.84
CA GLU A 140 -4.18 25.31 6.42
C GLU A 140 -5.37 24.45 5.98
N SER A 141 -5.56 24.33 4.66
CA SER A 141 -6.74 23.69 4.07
C SER A 141 -6.89 22.21 4.51
N LYS A 142 -7.96 21.92 5.26
CA LYS A 142 -8.26 20.58 5.82
C LYS A 142 -8.79 19.59 4.79
N LEU A 143 -8.72 19.93 3.50
CA LEU A 143 -9.40 19.23 2.42
C LEU A 143 -8.86 17.81 2.22
N LEU A 144 -7.55 17.61 2.29
CA LEU A 144 -6.93 16.29 2.22
C LEU A 144 -7.29 15.41 3.42
N LEU A 145 -7.36 16.00 4.62
CA LEU A 145 -7.77 15.30 5.84
C LEU A 145 -9.26 14.90 5.76
N VAL A 146 -10.13 15.78 5.26
CA VAL A 146 -11.55 15.48 5.07
C VAL A 146 -11.74 14.38 4.04
N ILE A 147 -11.06 14.44 2.88
CA ILE A 147 -11.13 13.38 1.86
C ILE A 147 -10.66 12.04 2.44
N ALA A 148 -9.53 12.00 3.13
CA ALA A 148 -9.00 10.77 3.74
C ALA A 148 -9.97 10.21 4.80
N THR A 149 -10.58 11.07 5.61
CA THR A 149 -11.52 10.66 6.66
C THR A 149 -12.84 10.15 6.08
N VAL A 150 -13.40 10.83 5.08
CA VAL A 150 -14.60 10.37 4.36
C VAL A 150 -14.35 9.04 3.69
N PHE A 151 -13.21 8.89 3.02
CA PHE A 151 -12.82 7.63 2.39
C PHE A 151 -12.69 6.51 3.42
N ALA A 152 -11.99 6.75 4.53
CA ALA A 152 -11.83 5.79 5.62
C ALA A 152 -13.18 5.37 6.24
N VAL A 153 -14.11 6.32 6.45
CA VAL A 153 -15.46 6.04 6.99
C VAL A 153 -16.28 5.20 6.03
N SER A 154 -16.28 5.52 4.73
CA SER A 154 -16.98 4.72 3.71
C SER A 154 -16.45 3.28 3.66
N HIS A 155 -15.16 3.08 3.87
CA HIS A 155 -14.54 1.75 3.84
C HIS A 155 -14.81 0.96 5.11
N PHE A 156 -14.72 1.61 6.27
CA PHE A 156 -15.10 1.01 7.53
C PHE A 156 -16.56 0.55 7.49
N ALA A 157 -17.47 1.36 6.94
CA ALA A 157 -18.88 0.98 6.75
C ALA A 157 -19.03 -0.20 5.76
N TYR A 158 -18.30 -0.21 4.65
CA TYR A 158 -18.35 -1.30 3.67
C TYR A 158 -17.82 -2.63 4.21
N TYR A 159 -16.66 -2.63 4.90
CA TYR A 159 -16.05 -3.83 5.47
C TYR A 159 -16.84 -4.38 6.65
N THR A 160 -17.37 -3.53 7.53
CA THR A 160 -18.22 -3.98 8.65
C THR A 160 -19.53 -4.57 8.13
N TRP A 161 -20.19 -3.93 7.17
CA TRP A 161 -21.41 -4.48 6.55
C TRP A 161 -21.16 -5.83 5.85
N ARG A 162 -20.01 -5.98 5.19
CA ARG A 162 -19.60 -7.26 4.58
C ARG A 162 -19.29 -8.34 5.62
N TRP A 163 -18.69 -7.97 6.75
CA TRP A 163 -18.40 -8.89 7.86
C TRP A 163 -19.68 -9.44 8.48
N PHE A 164 -20.72 -8.62 8.64
CA PHE A 164 -22.03 -9.05 9.15
C PHE A 164 -22.83 -9.93 8.18
N ARG A 165 -22.49 -9.93 6.89
CA ARG A 165 -23.22 -10.66 5.84
C ARG A 165 -22.52 -11.95 5.37
N SER A 166 -21.36 -12.29 5.94
CA SER A 166 -20.55 -13.49 5.63
C SER A 166 -20.63 -14.53 6.74
#